data_AF-Q4DSC0-F1
#
_entry.id   AF-Q4DSC0-F1
#
_cell.length_a   1.000
_cell.length_b   1.000
_cell.length_c   1.000
_cell.angle_alpha   90.00
_cell.angle_beta   90.00
_cell.angle_gamma   90.00
#
_symmetry.space_group_name_H-M   'P 1'
#
loop_
_entity.id
_entity.type
_entity.pdbx_description
1 polymer ?
#
loop_
_entity_poly.entity_id
_entity_poly.type
_entity_poly.pdbx_seq_one_letter_code
_entity_poly.pdbx_strand_id
1 'polypeptide(L)'
;MRFVFFLLVLFLACSVSAEEVVNRGYNHKEPHKRHHQSFGRHRHVRREEMRNATGVGCRGEIIRYCQTPVTGFYEYWWKCLSENMDRFSTPDCQTYINGMIACRNFTVSSYGPGEQSPDGLVKHLLHSENESIPNECRNSRFYKDAVVGFHRRQ
;
A
#
# COMPACT_ATOMS: atom_id res chain seq x y z
N MET A 1 -36.06 16.31 23.85
CA MET A 1 -36.96 15.19 23.48
C MET A 1 -37.10 14.95 21.97
N ARG A 2 -36.91 15.93 21.07
CA ARG A 2 -36.97 15.72 19.60
C ARG A 2 -35.83 14.88 19.00
N PHE A 3 -34.62 14.89 19.58
CA PHE A 3 -33.46 14.18 19.01
C PHE A 3 -33.50 12.65 19.16
N VAL A 4 -34.17 12.12 20.19
CA VAL A 4 -34.26 10.66 20.43
C VAL A 4 -35.16 9.98 19.39
N PHE A 5 -36.20 10.68 18.92
CA PHE A 5 -37.12 10.15 17.90
C PHE A 5 -36.42 9.89 16.55
N PHE A 6 -35.48 10.74 16.14
CA PHE A 6 -34.77 10.54 14.87
C PHE A 6 -33.83 9.32 14.89
N LEU A 7 -33.21 9.01 16.03
CA LEU A 7 -32.34 7.85 16.16
C LEU A 7 -33.12 6.52 16.15
N LEU A 8 -34.33 6.49 16.70
CA LEU A 8 -35.19 5.30 16.68
C LEU A 8 -35.68 4.92 15.27
N VAL A 9 -35.99 5.90 14.42
CA VAL A 9 -36.43 5.63 13.04
C VAL A 9 -35.27 5.07 12.19
N LEU A 10 -34.05 5.57 12.37
CA LEU A 10 -32.87 5.06 11.66
C LEU A 10 -32.52 3.62 12.05
N PHE A 11 -32.69 3.23 13.31
CA PHE A 11 -32.40 1.86 13.75
C PHE A 11 -33.46 0.85 13.29
N LEU A 12 -34.74 1.25 13.22
CA LEU A 12 -35.81 0.38 12.71
C LEU A 12 -35.65 0.10 11.21
N ALA A 13 -35.08 1.03 10.44
CA ALA A 13 -34.81 0.83 9.01
C ALA A 13 -33.68 -0.19 8.74
N CYS A 14 -32.77 -0.42 9.68
CA CYS A 14 -31.68 -1.41 9.51
C CYS A 14 -32.06 -2.83 9.95
N SER A 15 -33.24 -3.04 10.55
CA SER A 15 -33.64 -4.35 11.10
C SER A 15 -34.44 -5.22 10.11
N VAL A 16 -34.91 -4.67 8.98
CA VAL A 16 -35.86 -5.35 8.08
C VAL A 16 -35.22 -5.71 6.74
N SER A 17 -34.06 -6.37 6.78
CA SER A 17 -33.54 -7.09 5.61
C SER A 17 -32.90 -8.44 5.97
N ALA A 18 -33.22 -8.96 7.17
CA ALA A 18 -32.75 -10.27 7.65
C ALA A 18 -33.75 -11.43 7.42
N GLU A 19 -34.90 -11.20 6.79
CA GLU A 19 -35.90 -12.25 6.52
C GLU A 19 -36.36 -12.21 5.07
N GLU A 20 -35.58 -12.78 4.15
CA GLU A 20 -36.12 -13.39 2.92
C GLU A 20 -35.04 -14.15 2.13
N VAL A 21 -34.29 -15.06 2.78
CA VAL A 21 -33.47 -16.04 2.03
C VAL A 21 -33.52 -17.43 2.65
N VAL A 22 -34.69 -17.83 3.13
CA VAL A 22 -35.05 -19.24 3.36
C VAL A 22 -36.18 -19.58 2.41
N ASN A 23 -35.88 -19.71 1.11
CA ASN A 23 -36.64 -20.57 0.20
C ASN A 23 -36.07 -20.51 -1.22
N ARG A 24 -35.30 -21.54 -1.57
CA ARG A 24 -35.39 -22.32 -2.81
C ARG A 24 -34.06 -23.01 -3.06
N GLY A 25 -34.02 -24.30 -2.71
CA GLY A 25 -33.21 -25.22 -3.48
C GLY A 25 -33.54 -25.08 -4.96
N TYR A 26 -32.51 -24.90 -5.79
CA TYR A 26 -32.54 -25.32 -7.17
C TYR A 26 -31.19 -25.95 -7.50
N ASN A 27 -31.22 -27.28 -7.45
CA ASN A 27 -30.45 -28.11 -8.36
C ASN A 27 -30.56 -27.54 -9.78
N HIS A 28 -29.46 -27.10 -10.38
CA HIS A 28 -28.85 -27.77 -11.54
C HIS A 28 -27.89 -26.87 -12.30
N LYS A 29 -26.76 -27.49 -12.65
CA LYS A 29 -25.97 -27.34 -13.88
C LYS A 29 -25.35 -25.97 -14.12
N GLU A 30 -24.05 -25.94 -13.79
CA GLU A 30 -22.99 -25.16 -14.43
C GLU A 30 -23.39 -24.41 -15.71
N PRO A 31 -23.47 -23.07 -15.67
CA PRO A 31 -23.42 -22.26 -16.86
C PRO A 31 -21.95 -21.89 -17.15
N HIS A 32 -21.21 -22.78 -17.81
CA HIS A 32 -19.90 -22.43 -18.37
C HIS A 32 -19.93 -22.53 -19.88
N LYS A 33 -20.36 -21.45 -20.54
CA LYS A 33 -19.83 -20.98 -21.83
C LYS A 33 -20.38 -19.58 -22.15
N ARG A 34 -20.06 -18.60 -21.31
CA ARG A 34 -19.86 -17.23 -21.80
C ARG A 34 -18.38 -16.90 -21.59
N HIS A 35 -17.60 -17.25 -22.60
CA HIS A 35 -16.24 -16.79 -22.77
C HIS A 35 -16.23 -15.25 -22.70
N HIS A 36 -15.45 -14.72 -21.75
CA HIS A 36 -14.74 -13.43 -21.70
C HIS A 36 -15.37 -12.23 -22.43
N GLN A 37 -15.50 -11.05 -21.84
CA GLN A 37 -14.36 -10.19 -21.53
C GLN A 37 -14.81 -8.99 -20.68
N SER A 38 -14.67 -9.08 -19.36
CA SER A 38 -14.43 -7.89 -18.52
C SER A 38 -13.50 -8.28 -17.35
N PHE A 39 -12.44 -9.03 -17.68
CA PHE A 39 -11.41 -9.39 -16.70
C PHE A 39 -10.39 -8.28 -16.50
N GLY A 40 -10.40 -7.22 -17.32
CA GLY A 40 -9.45 -6.12 -17.18
C GLY A 40 -9.70 -5.31 -15.92
N ARG A 41 -10.91 -4.75 -15.75
CA ARG A 41 -11.16 -3.76 -14.69
C ARG A 41 -11.08 -4.36 -13.29
N HIS A 42 -11.73 -5.49 -13.04
CA HIS A 42 -11.72 -6.10 -11.71
C HIS A 42 -10.33 -6.60 -11.27
N ARG A 43 -9.51 -7.11 -12.21
CA ARG A 43 -8.17 -7.59 -11.89
C ARG A 43 -7.24 -6.43 -11.53
N HIS A 44 -7.38 -5.29 -12.21
CA HIS A 44 -6.66 -4.07 -11.85
C HIS A 44 -7.08 -3.54 -10.48
N VAL A 45 -8.39 -3.42 -10.22
CA VAL A 45 -8.90 -2.94 -8.92
C VAL A 45 -8.46 -3.85 -7.77
N ARG A 46 -8.64 -5.17 -7.88
CA ARG A 46 -8.21 -6.12 -6.83
C ARG A 46 -6.70 -6.07 -6.59
N ARG A 47 -5.90 -5.89 -7.65
CA ARG A 47 -4.45 -5.75 -7.53
C ARG A 47 -4.07 -4.43 -6.85
N GLU A 48 -4.76 -3.33 -7.13
CA GLU A 48 -4.56 -2.04 -6.46
C GLU A 48 -5.03 -2.07 -5.01
N GLU A 49 -6.18 -2.68 -4.70
CA GLU A 49 -6.68 -2.87 -3.33
C GLU A 49 -5.70 -3.72 -2.50
N MET A 50 -5.24 -4.85 -3.04
CA MET A 50 -4.20 -5.65 -2.39
C MET A 50 -2.91 -4.85 -2.23
N ARG A 51 -2.52 -4.04 -3.23
CA ARG A 51 -1.34 -3.17 -3.16
C ARG A 51 -1.48 -2.10 -2.07
N ASN A 52 -2.66 -1.53 -1.87
CA ASN A 52 -2.88 -0.59 -0.78
C ASN A 52 -2.90 -1.32 0.56
N ALA A 53 -3.55 -2.47 0.66
CA ALA A 53 -3.63 -3.27 1.89
C ALA A 53 -2.25 -3.75 2.37
N THR A 54 -1.38 -4.27 1.48
CA THR A 54 -0.01 -4.62 1.91
C THR A 54 0.84 -3.39 2.22
N GLY A 55 0.62 -2.26 1.54
CA GLY A 55 1.31 -1.00 1.86
C GLY A 55 0.95 -0.52 3.27
N VAL A 56 -0.34 -0.59 3.62
CA VAL A 56 -0.84 -0.29 4.97
C VAL A 56 -0.29 -1.28 6.00
N GLY A 57 -0.29 -2.58 5.68
CA GLY A 57 0.29 -3.62 6.52
C GLY A 57 1.77 -3.36 6.82
N CYS A 58 2.58 -3.20 5.77
CA CYS A 58 4.01 -2.94 5.92
C CYS A 58 4.30 -1.62 6.64
N ARG A 59 3.54 -0.56 6.37
CA ARG A 59 3.67 0.70 7.12
C ARG A 59 3.42 0.49 8.62
N GLY A 60 2.42 -0.31 8.98
CA GLY A 60 2.15 -0.69 10.37
C GLY A 60 3.32 -1.45 11.01
N GLU A 61 3.92 -2.39 10.28
CA GLU A 61 5.09 -3.13 10.74
C GLU A 61 6.34 -2.24 10.89
N ILE A 62 6.59 -1.36 9.93
CA ILE A 62 7.67 -0.37 9.97
C ILE A 62 7.52 0.50 11.23
N ILE A 63 6.34 1.07 11.48
CA ILE A 63 6.11 1.93 12.65
C ILE A 63 6.28 1.15 13.96
N ARG A 64 5.87 -0.12 13.99
CA ARG A 64 5.99 -0.98 15.17
C ARG A 64 7.43 -1.22 15.60
N TYR A 65 8.35 -1.41 14.65
CA TYR A 65 9.75 -1.73 14.95
C TYR A 65 10.69 -0.52 14.84
N CYS A 66 10.45 0.37 13.88
CA CYS A 66 11.29 1.50 13.54
C CYS A 66 10.45 2.77 13.41
N GLN A 67 10.21 3.43 14.55
CA GLN A 67 9.46 4.67 14.57
C GLN A 67 10.10 5.72 13.66
N THR A 68 9.32 6.27 12.73
CA THR A 68 9.80 7.36 11.87
C THR A 68 10.22 8.55 12.73
N PRO A 69 11.42 9.10 12.52
CA PRO A 69 11.96 10.15 13.38
C PRO A 69 11.20 11.45 13.14
N VAL A 70 10.59 11.99 14.19
CA VAL A 70 9.92 13.30 14.16
C VAL A 70 10.93 14.43 13.96
N THR A 71 12.17 14.20 14.40
CA THR A 71 13.29 15.16 14.36
C THR A 71 13.93 15.31 12.98
N GLY A 72 13.60 14.45 12.02
CA GLY A 72 14.24 14.43 10.70
C GLY A 72 15.60 13.72 10.65
N PHE A 73 16.09 13.15 11.76
CA PHE A 73 17.31 12.34 11.77
C PHE A 73 17.04 10.92 11.23
N TYR A 74 16.96 10.79 9.91
CA TYR A 74 16.62 9.53 9.24
C TYR A 74 17.73 8.47 9.28
N GLU A 75 18.98 8.82 9.59
CA GLU A 75 20.09 7.86 9.62
C GLU A 75 19.83 6.68 10.58
N TYR A 76 19.40 6.96 11.81
CA TYR A 76 19.05 5.93 12.79
C TYR A 76 17.84 5.10 12.36
N TRP A 77 16.89 5.72 11.65
CA TRP A 77 15.72 5.03 11.14
C TRP A 77 16.09 4.05 10.03
N TRP A 78 16.96 4.46 9.11
CA TRP A 78 17.51 3.57 8.08
C TRP A 78 18.27 2.40 8.70
N LYS A 79 19.12 2.68 9.69
CA LYS A 79 19.84 1.64 10.43
C LYS A 79 18.88 0.66 11.11
N CYS A 80 17.84 1.16 11.79
CA CYS A 80 16.82 0.33 12.42
C CYS A 80 16.15 -0.60 11.40
N LEU A 81 15.76 -0.08 10.23
CA LEU A 81 15.11 -0.88 9.19
C LEU A 81 16.02 -2.00 8.69
N SER A 82 17.30 -1.72 8.47
CA SER A 82 18.28 -2.73 8.08
C SER A 82 18.50 -3.79 9.16
N GLU A 83 18.64 -3.38 10.42
CA GLU A 83 18.90 -4.27 11.55
C GLU A 83 17.71 -5.13 11.96
N ASN A 84 16.48 -4.71 11.64
CA ASN A 84 15.25 -5.45 11.95
C ASN A 84 14.64 -6.12 10.71
N MET A 85 15.38 -6.24 9.60
CA MET A 85 14.85 -6.76 8.33
C MET A 85 14.18 -8.15 8.47
N ASP A 86 14.77 -9.02 9.28
CA ASP A 86 14.30 -10.36 9.60
C ASP A 86 13.02 -10.38 10.47
N ARG A 87 12.70 -9.29 11.15
CA ARG A 87 11.54 -9.17 12.04
C ARG A 87 10.26 -8.73 11.34
N PHE A 88 10.36 -8.19 10.13
CA PHE A 88 9.19 -7.88 9.32
C PHE A 88 8.54 -9.20 8.87
N SER A 89 7.28 -9.37 9.25
CA SER A 89 6.53 -10.62 9.22
C SER A 89 6.16 -11.10 7.82
N THR A 90 6.08 -10.18 6.86
CA THR A 90 5.67 -10.50 5.48
C THR A 90 6.84 -10.33 4.50
N PRO A 91 7.06 -11.30 3.58
CA PRO A 91 8.05 -11.14 2.50
C PRO A 91 7.81 -9.90 1.64
N ASP A 92 6.55 -9.49 1.48
CA ASP A 92 6.17 -8.27 0.78
C ASP A 92 6.69 -7.02 1.48
N CYS A 93 6.63 -6.96 2.81
CA CYS A 93 7.17 -5.83 3.56
C CYS A 93 8.69 -5.79 3.51
N GLN A 94 9.35 -6.93 3.67
CA GLN A 94 10.80 -7.05 3.49
C GLN A 94 11.24 -6.57 2.10
N THR A 95 10.54 -7.01 1.04
CA THR A 95 10.80 -6.59 -0.34
C THR A 95 10.57 -5.08 -0.52
N TYR A 96 9.54 -4.52 0.11
CA TYR A 96 9.29 -3.08 0.09
C TYR A 96 10.44 -2.28 0.75
N ILE A 97 10.87 -2.71 1.95
CA ILE A 97 11.94 -2.05 2.70
C ILE A 97 13.28 -2.18 1.97
N ASN A 98 13.60 -3.35 1.43
CA ASN A 98 14.80 -3.55 0.60
C ASN A 98 14.83 -2.60 -0.60
N GLY A 99 13.69 -2.45 -1.29
CA GLY A 99 13.54 -1.48 -2.37
C GLY A 99 13.75 -0.03 -1.94
N MET A 100 13.19 0.32 -0.78
CA MET A 100 13.35 1.64 -0.18
C MET A 100 14.82 1.94 0.17
N ILE A 101 15.54 0.98 0.76
CA ILE A 101 16.97 1.09 1.07
C ILE A 101 17.80 1.17 -0.21
N ALA A 102 17.48 0.40 -1.25
CA ALA A 102 18.16 0.47 -2.54
C ALA A 102 18.03 1.88 -3.16
N CYS A 103 16.82 2.44 -3.12
CA CYS A 103 16.60 3.81 -3.60
C CYS A 103 17.36 4.85 -2.76
N ARG A 104 17.37 4.69 -1.44
CA ARG A 104 18.16 5.56 -0.54
C ARG A 104 19.65 5.50 -0.87
N ASN A 105 20.21 4.31 -1.06
CA ASN A 105 21.64 4.16 -1.33
C ASN A 105 22.01 4.81 -2.67
N PHE A 106 21.16 4.66 -3.69
CA PHE A 106 21.31 5.38 -4.95
C PHE A 106 21.29 6.90 -4.75
N THR A 107 20.26 7.45 -4.10
CA THR A 107 20.17 8.91 -3.93
C THR A 107 21.31 9.47 -3.09
N VAL A 108 21.76 8.75 -2.06
CA VAL A 108 22.93 9.15 -1.27
C VAL A 108 24.20 9.15 -2.11
N SER A 109 24.36 8.15 -2.99
CA SER A 109 25.49 8.09 -3.92
C SER A 109 25.48 9.21 -4.96
N SER A 110 24.29 9.64 -5.42
CA SER A 110 24.15 10.63 -6.50
C SER A 110 24.05 12.08 -6.00
N TYR A 111 23.43 12.30 -4.84
CA TYR A 111 23.10 13.63 -4.32
C TYR A 111 23.71 13.92 -2.94
N GLY A 112 24.42 12.95 -2.35
CA GLY A 112 24.99 13.06 -1.02
C GLY A 112 24.01 12.75 0.11
N PRO A 113 24.48 12.79 1.38
CA PRO A 113 23.72 12.35 2.55
C PRO A 113 22.71 13.39 3.07
N GLY A 114 22.52 14.52 2.36
CA GLY A 114 21.77 15.67 2.86
C GLY A 114 20.28 15.40 3.06
N GLU A 115 19.62 14.83 2.06
CA GLU A 115 18.19 14.53 2.12
C GLU A 115 17.97 13.01 2.19
N GLN A 116 17.53 12.55 3.35
CA GLN A 116 17.36 11.14 3.66
C GLN A 116 15.92 10.77 4.04
N SER A 117 14.99 11.73 4.05
CA SER A 117 13.57 11.42 4.25
C SER A 117 13.02 10.68 3.04
N PRO A 118 12.04 9.75 3.18
CA PRO A 118 11.42 9.09 2.04
C PRO A 118 10.94 10.05 0.96
N ASP A 119 10.26 11.15 1.33
CA ASP A 119 9.78 12.17 0.40
C ASP A 119 10.93 12.89 -0.31
N GLY A 120 12.01 13.14 0.43
CA GLY A 120 13.26 13.65 -0.09
C GLY A 120 13.93 12.73 -1.12
N LEU A 121 13.94 11.41 -0.86
CA LEU A 121 14.38 10.42 -1.84
C LEU A 121 13.53 10.51 -3.11
N VAL A 122 12.21 10.65 -2.99
CA VAL A 122 11.31 10.76 -4.15
C VAL A 122 11.67 11.96 -5.01
N LYS A 123 11.97 13.12 -4.41
CA LYS A 123 12.42 14.30 -5.16
C LYS A 123 13.66 13.98 -5.98
N HIS A 124 14.69 13.39 -5.38
CA HIS A 124 15.92 13.05 -6.10
C HIS A 124 15.67 12.00 -7.20
N LEU A 125 14.86 11.00 -6.93
CA LEU A 125 14.48 9.96 -7.91
C LEU A 125 13.73 10.54 -9.10
N LEU A 126 12.86 11.53 -8.90
CA LEU A 126 12.14 12.21 -9.99
C LEU A 126 13.04 13.10 -10.86
N HIS A 127 14.15 13.59 -10.33
CA HIS A 127 15.16 14.35 -11.09
C HIS A 127 16.24 13.47 -11.73
N SER A 128 16.23 12.16 -11.44
CA SER A 128 17.17 11.20 -12.01
C SER A 128 16.65 10.63 -13.31
N GLU A 129 17.53 10.41 -14.29
CA GLU A 129 17.18 9.66 -15.49
C GLU A 129 16.86 8.21 -15.12
N ASN A 130 15.76 7.66 -15.64
CA ASN A 130 15.29 6.32 -15.28
C ASN A 130 16.37 5.24 -15.50
N GLU A 131 17.24 5.39 -16.49
CA GLU A 131 18.34 4.45 -16.79
C GLU A 131 19.44 4.47 -15.73
N SER A 132 19.68 5.63 -15.10
CA SER A 132 20.69 5.81 -14.03
C SER A 132 20.30 5.13 -12.71
N ILE A 133 19.00 4.86 -12.50
CA ILE A 133 18.48 4.27 -11.28
C ILE A 133 18.72 2.74 -11.28
N PRO A 134 19.41 2.17 -10.26
CA PRO A 134 19.66 0.74 -10.16
C PRO A 134 18.38 -0.10 -10.21
N ASN A 135 18.48 -1.30 -10.75
CA ASN A 135 17.33 -2.20 -10.92
C ASN A 135 16.59 -2.49 -9.61
N GLU A 136 17.34 -2.63 -8.52
CA GLU A 136 16.83 -2.92 -7.18
C GLU A 136 15.94 -1.78 -6.68
N CYS A 137 16.28 -0.53 -6.99
CA CYS A 137 15.42 0.62 -6.71
C CYS A 137 14.29 0.74 -7.74
N ARG A 138 14.62 0.84 -9.03
CA ARG A 138 13.67 1.12 -10.11
C ARG A 138 12.54 0.11 -10.20
N ASN A 139 12.84 -1.18 -10.01
CA ASN A 139 11.84 -2.24 -10.06
C ASN A 139 11.11 -2.46 -8.74
N SER A 140 11.57 -1.82 -7.66
CA SER A 140 10.97 -1.98 -6.34
C SER A 140 9.54 -1.49 -6.29
N ARG A 141 8.79 -2.06 -5.37
CA ARG A 141 7.46 -1.58 -5.03
C ARG A 141 7.50 -0.17 -4.44
N PHE A 142 8.49 0.13 -3.60
CA PHE A 142 8.68 1.47 -3.05
C PHE A 142 8.75 2.53 -4.15
N TYR A 143 9.64 2.36 -5.13
CA TYR A 143 9.79 3.31 -6.24
C TYR A 143 8.48 3.49 -7.02
N LYS A 144 7.81 2.38 -7.34
CA LYS A 144 6.52 2.40 -8.05
C LYS A 144 5.41 3.06 -7.24
N ASP A 145 5.39 2.91 -5.92
CA ASP A 145 4.40 3.55 -5.04
C ASP A 145 4.72 5.05 -4.88
N ALA A 146 5.98 5.38 -4.69
CA ALA A 146 6.48 6.74 -4.48
C ALA A 146 6.33 7.63 -5.71
N VAL A 147 6.88 7.21 -6.85
CA VAL A 147 6.89 7.99 -8.10
C VAL A 147 5.50 8.04 -8.74
N VAL A 148 4.80 6.90 -8.85
CA VAL A 148 3.42 6.90 -9.39
C VAL A 148 2.47 7.64 -8.44
N GLY A 149 2.63 7.48 -7.13
CA GLY A 149 1.84 8.18 -6.12
C GLY A 149 2.13 9.69 -6.07
N PHE A 150 3.33 10.13 -6.49
CA PHE A 150 3.63 11.55 -6.67
C PHE A 150 2.88 12.12 -7.88
N HIS A 151 2.94 11.45 -9.04
CA HIS A 151 2.22 11.89 -10.25
C HIS A 151 0.70 11.96 -10.07
N ARG A 152 0.11 11.13 -9.20
CA ARG A 152 -1.33 11.18 -8.88
C ARG A 152 -1.74 12.36 -7.98
N ARG A 153 -0.80 13.03 -7.32
CA ARG A 153 -1.05 14.16 -6.40
C ARG A 153 -0.84 15.53 -7.05
N GLN A 154 -0.42 15.56 -8.31
CA GLN A 154 -0.40 16.76 -9.16
C GLN A 154 -1.71 16.86 -9.93
#